data_AF-A0A415FCW5-F1
#
_entry.id   AF-A0A415FCW5-F1
#
_cell.length_a   1.000
_cell.length_b   1.000
_cell.length_c   1.000
_cell.angle_alpha   90.00
_cell.angle_beta   90.00
_cell.angle_gamma   90.00
#
_symmetry.space_group_name_H-M   'P 1'
#
loop_
_entity.id
_entity.type
_entity.pdbx_description
1 polymer ?
#
loop_
_entity_poly.entity_id
_entity_poly.type
_entity_poly.pdbx_seq_one_letter_code
_entity_poly.pdbx_strand_id
1 'polypeptide(L)'
;MSKDKEEDDLVDRLENETYLSNEFRFQHQNEKYQLRATPNEKVTLGVLLNRTFDIRQEEVSDLYIVTDNIREKKGRLIVDRNEIWNFDLCNAVLIKHDNGDIGYRFSENVVLSISYRKGYAKQEDDDKSIGRVNDTIIVHLRGCGGGKETWFIRASIMLPTFSHEGDKTYIRTANQPQTLSVLFAYDNTSPEQRIEEYKAIHDRTIEKFNNGEELEFNEHCIISQMIPTIGKDFYWGNEVLKENRYWDAIVYLENVYHALRESWLRSDITDEDKRMFYQTCYIIGYCYAEMCLYEKALFYLEIVRPLNNITYNIEYINCLANSRDIRAIYTIHGELNQLAQLKENEITDSVIYYHNFLRRRRAYTFVDMGRLDDAEEAFKEMLNEDANKEYAKGELEYIQELKKRKSTES
;
A
#
# COMPACT_ATOMS: atom_id res chain seq x y z
N MET A 1 -9.54 -41.86 -6.70
CA MET A 1 -8.18 -42.24 -6.26
C MET A 1 -8.19 -42.43 -4.74
N SER A 2 -7.06 -42.71 -4.07
CA SER A 2 -7.01 -42.59 -2.60
C SER A 2 -7.00 -41.11 -2.22
N LYS A 3 -7.58 -40.79 -1.07
CA LYS A 3 -7.69 -39.41 -0.56
C LYS A 3 -6.31 -38.77 -0.38
N ASP A 4 -5.36 -39.54 0.14
CA ASP A 4 -3.96 -39.15 0.35
C ASP A 4 -3.29 -38.67 -0.95
N LYS A 5 -3.61 -39.30 -2.10
CA LYS A 5 -3.04 -38.90 -3.40
C LYS A 5 -3.64 -37.58 -3.92
N GLU A 6 -4.91 -37.33 -3.65
CA GLU A 6 -5.54 -36.03 -3.98
C GLU A 6 -5.02 -34.90 -3.08
N GLU A 7 -4.59 -35.23 -1.85
CA GLU A 7 -3.98 -34.29 -0.90
C GLU A 7 -2.52 -33.97 -1.27
N ASP A 8 -1.72 -34.97 -1.63
CA ASP A 8 -0.35 -34.78 -2.17
C ASP A 8 -0.36 -33.94 -3.48
N ASP A 9 -1.24 -34.26 -4.44
CA ASP A 9 -1.38 -33.51 -5.70
C ASP A 9 -1.81 -32.04 -5.46
N LEU A 10 -2.47 -31.73 -4.34
CA LEU A 10 -2.85 -30.36 -3.94
C LEU A 10 -1.69 -29.58 -3.31
N VAL A 11 -0.89 -30.22 -2.45
CA VAL A 11 0.28 -29.60 -1.82
C VAL A 11 1.33 -29.25 -2.87
N ASP A 12 1.67 -30.19 -3.77
CA ASP A 12 2.65 -29.97 -4.83
C ASP A 12 2.26 -28.81 -5.77
N ARG A 13 0.95 -28.62 -6.02
CA ARG A 13 0.44 -27.48 -6.81
C ARG A 13 0.61 -26.15 -6.10
N LEU A 14 0.34 -26.08 -4.80
CA LEU A 14 0.47 -24.85 -4.00
C LEU A 14 1.94 -24.45 -3.80
N GLU A 15 2.82 -25.42 -3.58
CA GLU A 15 4.27 -25.19 -3.57
C GLU A 15 4.76 -24.64 -4.90
N ASN A 16 4.33 -25.22 -6.02
CA ASN A 16 4.75 -24.78 -7.35
C ASN A 16 4.19 -23.39 -7.73
N GLU A 17 2.92 -23.08 -7.40
CA GLU A 17 2.36 -21.73 -7.52
C GLU A 17 3.19 -20.71 -6.72
N THR A 18 3.53 -21.06 -5.48
CA THR A 18 4.31 -20.19 -4.58
C THR A 18 5.75 -20.01 -5.07
N TYR A 19 6.36 -21.04 -5.66
CA TYR A 19 7.65 -20.94 -6.34
C TYR A 19 7.56 -19.97 -7.53
N LEU A 20 6.66 -20.21 -8.49
CA LEU A 20 6.56 -19.41 -9.71
C LEU A 20 6.22 -17.94 -9.44
N SER A 21 5.33 -17.67 -8.48
CA SER A 21 4.97 -16.29 -8.08
C SER A 21 6.14 -15.54 -7.44
N ASN A 22 6.93 -16.20 -6.59
CA ASN A 22 8.07 -15.55 -5.95
C ASN A 22 9.30 -15.45 -6.88
N GLU A 23 9.56 -16.45 -7.74
CA GLU A 23 10.62 -16.38 -8.74
C GLU A 23 10.33 -15.27 -9.75
N PHE A 24 9.07 -15.11 -10.20
CA PHE A 24 8.66 -13.94 -11.01
C PHE A 24 9.03 -12.61 -10.32
N ARG A 25 8.65 -12.43 -9.05
CA ARG A 25 8.95 -11.21 -8.28
C ARG A 25 10.45 -11.01 -8.05
N PHE A 26 11.19 -12.10 -7.89
CA PHE A 26 12.65 -12.09 -7.72
C PHE A 26 13.34 -11.63 -9.01
N GLN A 27 12.97 -12.19 -10.17
CA GLN A 27 13.55 -11.85 -11.46
C GLN A 27 13.20 -10.42 -11.94
N HIS A 28 12.06 -9.89 -11.51
CA HIS A 28 11.61 -8.52 -11.86
C HIS A 28 12.04 -7.44 -10.86
N GLN A 29 12.73 -7.78 -9.75
CA GLN A 29 13.34 -6.79 -8.87
C GLN A 29 14.68 -6.29 -9.47
N ASN A 30 15.16 -5.14 -9.01
CA ASN A 30 16.44 -4.57 -9.48
C ASN A 30 17.61 -5.57 -9.31
N GLU A 31 18.36 -5.80 -10.39
CA GLU A 31 19.47 -6.79 -10.47
C GLU A 31 20.45 -6.74 -9.30
N LYS A 32 20.77 -5.54 -8.77
CA LYS A 32 21.70 -5.42 -7.64
C LYS A 32 21.20 -6.11 -6.37
N TYR A 33 19.91 -6.38 -6.27
CA TYR A 33 19.25 -7.05 -5.16
C TYR A 33 18.92 -8.53 -5.41
N GLN A 34 19.15 -9.05 -6.62
CA GLN A 34 18.95 -10.45 -6.97
C GLN A 34 20.06 -11.31 -6.34
N LEU A 35 19.93 -11.57 -5.05
CA LEU A 35 20.87 -12.37 -4.26
C LEU A 35 20.29 -13.77 -4.03
N ARG A 36 21.05 -14.80 -4.42
CA ARG A 36 20.72 -16.21 -4.19
C ARG A 36 21.80 -16.85 -3.32
N ALA A 37 21.39 -17.63 -2.33
CA ALA A 37 22.26 -18.49 -1.52
C ALA A 37 22.19 -19.92 -2.03
N THR A 38 23.23 -20.70 -1.72
CA THR A 38 23.30 -22.14 -1.97
C THR A 38 23.81 -22.86 -0.70
N PRO A 39 23.98 -24.20 -0.68
CA PRO A 39 24.70 -24.86 0.40
C PRO A 39 26.14 -24.34 0.61
N ASN A 40 26.77 -23.78 -0.43
CA ASN A 40 28.16 -23.32 -0.43
C ASN A 40 28.31 -21.79 -0.37
N GLU A 41 27.30 -21.03 -0.81
CA GLU A 41 27.35 -19.58 -0.94
C GLU A 41 26.26 -18.90 -0.12
N LYS A 42 26.58 -17.77 0.52
CA LYS A 42 25.69 -17.11 1.48
C LYS A 42 25.25 -15.74 0.99
N VAL A 43 23.96 -15.44 1.17
CA VAL A 43 23.50 -14.05 1.21
C VAL A 43 23.80 -13.49 2.60
N THR A 44 24.85 -12.66 2.70
CA THR A 44 25.28 -12.09 3.98
C THR A 44 24.69 -10.70 4.24
N LEU A 45 24.59 -10.35 5.52
CA LEU A 45 24.18 -9.01 5.96
C LEU A 45 25.09 -7.92 5.38
N GLY A 46 26.41 -8.15 5.30
CA GLY A 46 27.36 -7.20 4.72
C GLY A 46 27.09 -6.89 3.24
N VAL A 47 26.80 -7.91 2.42
CA VAL A 47 26.42 -7.72 1.01
C VAL A 47 25.12 -6.91 0.91
N LEU A 48 24.14 -7.20 1.77
CA LEU A 48 22.89 -6.45 1.81
C LEU A 48 23.12 -4.96 2.15
N LEU A 49 23.79 -4.67 3.27
CA LEU A 49 24.05 -3.31 3.74
C LEU A 49 24.87 -2.49 2.72
N ASN A 50 25.87 -3.10 2.09
CA ASN A 50 26.68 -2.42 1.09
C ASN A 50 25.88 -2.07 -0.17
N ARG A 51 25.15 -3.03 -0.75
CA ARG A 51 24.37 -2.80 -1.99
C ARG A 51 23.12 -1.92 -1.81
N THR A 52 22.67 -1.72 -0.57
CA THR A 52 21.48 -0.90 -0.25
C THR A 52 21.85 0.52 0.18
N PHE A 53 22.82 0.70 1.08
CA PHE A 53 23.09 2.00 1.73
C PHE A 53 24.55 2.49 1.61
N ASP A 54 25.39 1.76 0.87
CA ASP A 54 26.84 2.01 0.77
C ASP A 54 27.50 2.10 2.15
N ILE A 55 27.20 1.09 2.97
CA ILE A 55 27.83 0.85 4.28
C ILE A 55 28.99 -0.12 4.08
N ARG A 56 30.05 0.05 4.87
CA ARG A 56 31.26 -0.78 4.87
C ARG A 56 31.43 -1.53 6.19
N GLN A 57 32.29 -2.55 6.20
CA GLN A 57 32.45 -3.42 7.36
C GLN A 57 32.98 -2.68 8.61
N GLU A 58 33.88 -1.73 8.42
CA GLU A 58 34.47 -0.93 9.49
C GLU A 58 33.46 0.02 10.15
N GLU A 59 32.34 0.30 9.49
CA GLU A 59 31.28 1.21 9.93
C GLU A 59 30.24 0.51 10.82
N VAL A 60 30.19 -0.83 10.82
CA VAL A 60 29.27 -1.61 11.67
C VAL A 60 29.86 -1.81 13.06
N SER A 61 29.03 -1.70 14.10
CA SER A 61 29.44 -1.77 15.51
C SER A 61 28.85 -2.95 16.27
N ASP A 62 27.53 -3.16 16.19
CA ASP A 62 26.84 -4.28 16.83
C ASP A 62 25.60 -4.71 16.03
N LEU A 63 25.17 -5.96 16.24
CA LEU A 63 23.95 -6.54 15.72
C LEU A 63 23.17 -7.17 16.86
N TYR A 64 21.95 -6.68 17.10
CA TYR A 64 21.00 -7.33 17.98
C TYR A 64 19.93 -8.08 17.16
N ILE A 65 19.86 -9.39 17.36
CA ILE A 65 18.93 -10.30 16.67
C ILE A 65 17.78 -10.59 17.62
N VAL A 66 16.55 -10.36 17.17
CA VAL A 66 15.32 -10.77 17.85
C VAL A 66 14.63 -11.83 17.02
N THR A 67 14.40 -13.00 17.60
CA THR A 67 13.59 -14.07 17.00
C THR A 67 12.29 -14.17 17.79
N ASP A 68 11.16 -13.97 17.12
CA ASP A 68 9.85 -13.84 17.74
C ASP A 68 8.90 -14.92 17.18
N ASN A 69 8.43 -15.84 18.02
CA ASN A 69 7.49 -16.90 17.66
C ASN A 69 6.32 -17.00 18.65
N ILE A 70 5.32 -17.81 18.30
CA ILE A 70 4.06 -17.97 19.06
C ILE A 70 4.28 -18.36 20.54
N ARG A 71 5.43 -18.96 20.88
CA ARG A 71 5.73 -19.48 22.23
C ARG A 71 6.69 -18.60 23.02
N GLU A 72 7.63 -17.95 22.35
CA GLU A 72 8.73 -17.21 23.00
C GLU A 72 9.34 -16.13 22.09
N LYS A 73 9.93 -15.13 22.74
CA LYS A 73 10.71 -14.08 22.09
C LYS A 73 12.12 -14.08 22.67
N LYS A 74 13.11 -14.31 21.80
CA LYS A 74 14.53 -14.45 22.17
C LYS A 74 15.37 -13.33 21.55
N GLY A 75 16.45 -12.97 22.24
CA GLY A 75 17.41 -11.95 21.82
C GLY A 75 18.85 -12.48 21.84
N ARG A 76 19.66 -12.11 20.84
CA ARG A 76 21.10 -12.38 20.78
C ARG A 76 21.84 -11.12 20.32
N LEU A 77 22.85 -10.71 21.07
CA LEU A 77 23.80 -9.67 20.67
C LEU A 77 25.03 -10.31 19.99
N ILE A 78 25.51 -9.68 18.92
CA ILE A 78 26.80 -9.96 18.28
C ILE A 78 27.57 -8.64 18.18
N VAL A 79 28.84 -8.65 18.57
CA VAL A 79 29.73 -7.46 18.59
C VAL A 79 31.00 -7.63 17.74
N ASP A 80 31.27 -8.83 17.22
CA ASP A 80 32.40 -9.04 16.32
C ASP A 80 32.04 -8.60 14.89
N ARG A 81 32.77 -7.63 14.33
CA ARG A 81 32.45 -7.07 13.01
C ARG A 81 32.60 -8.08 11.86
N ASN A 82 33.38 -9.14 12.00
CA ASN A 82 33.46 -10.19 10.99
C ASN A 82 32.25 -11.12 11.08
N GLU A 83 31.81 -11.48 12.29
CA GLU A 83 30.60 -12.28 12.51
C GLU A 83 29.35 -11.52 12.04
N ILE A 84 29.25 -10.21 12.30
CA ILE A 84 28.13 -9.38 11.83
C ILE A 84 28.12 -9.27 10.30
N TRP A 85 29.27 -8.96 9.69
CA TRP A 85 29.36 -8.76 8.25
C TRP A 85 29.07 -10.04 7.44
N ASN A 86 29.52 -11.18 7.97
CA ASN A 86 29.30 -12.51 7.39
C ASN A 86 28.04 -13.21 7.94
N PHE A 87 27.18 -12.47 8.66
CA PHE A 87 25.93 -13.01 9.19
C PHE A 87 25.02 -13.49 8.06
N ASP A 88 24.57 -14.73 8.16
CA ASP A 88 23.86 -15.46 7.11
C ASP A 88 22.36 -15.22 7.20
N LEU A 89 21.81 -14.45 6.26
CA LEU A 89 20.40 -14.06 6.27
C LEU A 89 19.46 -15.24 5.98
N CYS A 90 19.92 -16.26 5.26
CA CYS A 90 19.14 -17.45 4.94
C CYS A 90 19.03 -18.37 6.17
N ASN A 91 20.15 -18.69 6.80
CA ASN A 91 20.18 -19.51 8.01
C ASN A 91 19.51 -18.86 9.24
N ALA A 92 19.24 -17.55 9.21
CA ALA A 92 18.43 -16.88 10.22
C ALA A 92 16.96 -17.31 10.19
N VAL A 93 16.40 -17.60 9.01
CA VAL A 93 14.96 -17.87 8.80
C VAL A 93 14.69 -19.34 8.47
N LEU A 94 15.67 -20.02 7.86
CA LEU A 94 15.59 -21.45 7.52
C LEU A 94 16.04 -22.34 8.68
N ILE A 95 15.52 -23.56 8.69
CA ILE A 95 16.02 -24.69 9.46
C ILE A 95 16.38 -25.80 8.48
N LYS A 96 17.53 -26.43 8.69
CA LYS A 96 17.97 -27.61 7.93
C LYS A 96 17.89 -28.80 8.88
N HIS A 97 17.13 -29.81 8.50
CA HIS A 97 16.91 -31.02 9.28
C HIS A 97 17.97 -32.07 8.99
N ASP A 98 18.22 -32.98 9.93
CA ASP A 98 19.28 -34.00 9.82
C ASP A 98 19.07 -34.99 8.65
N ASN A 99 17.84 -35.10 8.13
CA ASN A 99 17.50 -35.89 6.96
C ASN A 99 17.76 -35.17 5.61
N GLY A 100 18.19 -33.90 5.64
CA GLY A 100 18.43 -33.07 4.47
C GLY A 100 17.30 -32.10 4.13
N ASP A 101 16.11 -32.24 4.74
CA ASP A 101 14.97 -31.36 4.46
C ASP A 101 15.26 -29.92 4.92
N ILE A 102 14.81 -28.95 4.14
CA ILE A 102 14.92 -27.53 4.49
C ILE A 102 13.51 -26.96 4.71
N GLY A 103 13.29 -26.43 5.90
CA GLY A 103 12.03 -25.81 6.29
C GLY A 103 12.21 -24.34 6.65
N TYR A 104 11.08 -23.62 6.71
CA TYR A 104 11.04 -22.37 7.46
C TYR A 104 10.96 -22.65 8.96
N ARG A 105 11.58 -21.78 9.75
CA ARG A 105 11.26 -21.68 11.18
C ARG A 105 9.85 -21.10 11.31
N PHE A 106 8.85 -21.99 11.32
CA PHE A 106 7.46 -21.58 11.22
C PHE A 106 7.05 -20.62 12.33
N SER A 107 6.41 -19.51 11.94
CA SER A 107 6.05 -18.39 12.81
C SER A 107 7.21 -17.59 13.42
N GLU A 108 8.48 -17.86 13.07
CA GLU A 108 9.61 -17.01 13.46
C GLU A 108 9.76 -15.83 12.50
N ASN A 109 9.41 -14.63 12.96
CA ASN A 109 9.91 -13.40 12.36
C ASN A 109 11.27 -13.09 12.99
N VAL A 110 12.26 -12.72 12.16
CA VAL A 110 13.58 -12.33 12.64
C VAL A 110 13.78 -10.85 12.40
N VAL A 111 14.01 -10.09 13.46
CA VAL A 111 14.37 -8.66 13.39
C VAL A 111 15.84 -8.51 13.72
N LEU A 112 16.59 -7.92 12.80
CA LEU A 112 17.97 -7.49 12.99
C LEU A 112 17.96 -5.98 13.28
N SER A 113 18.58 -5.57 14.37
CA SER A 113 18.90 -4.18 14.69
C SER A 113 20.40 -4.01 14.54
N ILE A 114 20.84 -3.34 13.47
CA ILE A 114 22.25 -3.14 13.14
C ILE A 114 22.65 -1.72 13.55
N SER A 115 23.58 -1.60 14.49
CA SER A 115 24.16 -0.33 14.88
C SER A 115 25.39 -0.02 14.00
N TYR A 116 25.42 1.14 13.33
CA TYR A 116 26.50 1.56 12.44
C TYR A 116 26.87 3.05 12.61
N ARG A 117 27.98 3.48 11.99
CA ARG A 117 28.42 4.89 11.92
C ARG A 117 29.05 5.18 10.57
N LYS A 118 28.45 6.08 9.77
CA LYS A 118 29.02 6.44 8.46
C LYS A 118 30.28 7.30 8.61
N GLY A 119 31.41 6.76 8.15
CA GLY A 119 32.67 7.44 7.87
C GLY A 119 33.28 8.40 8.91
N TYR A 120 33.93 7.88 9.97
CA TYR A 120 35.14 8.52 10.56
C TYR A 120 36.04 7.47 11.24
N ALA A 121 36.74 6.66 10.43
CA ALA A 121 37.78 5.75 10.93
C ALA A 121 39.13 6.48 11.06
N LYS A 122 39.42 7.05 12.23
CA LYS A 122 40.80 7.34 12.68
C LYS A 122 41.22 6.33 13.74
N GLN A 123 42.52 6.04 13.80
CA GLN A 123 43.10 5.07 14.75
C GLN A 123 43.11 5.55 16.21
N GLU A 124 43.04 6.86 16.43
CA GLU A 124 42.86 7.48 17.74
C GLU A 124 41.59 8.33 17.69
N ASP A 125 40.76 8.18 18.73
CA ASP A 125 39.31 8.41 18.64
C ASP A 125 38.78 9.33 19.74
N ASP A 126 39.39 10.51 19.85
CA ASP A 126 39.09 11.52 20.86
C ASP A 126 37.77 12.29 20.60
N ASP A 127 37.01 11.84 19.60
CA ASP A 127 35.68 12.29 19.20
C ASP A 127 34.64 12.30 20.34
N LYS A 128 34.41 13.44 21.01
CA LYS A 128 33.44 13.61 22.13
C LYS A 128 32.20 14.44 21.79
N SER A 129 31.95 14.75 20.52
CA SER A 129 30.78 15.52 20.08
C SER A 129 29.47 14.80 20.38
N ILE A 130 28.43 15.56 20.74
CA ILE A 130 27.10 15.03 21.07
C ILE A 130 26.46 14.32 19.85
N GLY A 131 26.80 14.72 18.63
CA GLY A 131 26.31 14.09 17.41
C GLY A 131 27.03 12.80 17.00
N ARG A 132 27.78 12.17 17.90
CA ARG A 132 28.62 10.99 17.61
C ARG A 132 27.99 9.68 18.09
N VAL A 133 26.72 9.50 17.76
CA VAL A 133 25.90 8.34 18.15
C VAL A 133 26.04 7.17 17.16
N ASN A 134 25.60 5.98 17.57
CA ASN A 134 25.31 4.90 16.61
C ASN A 134 23.99 5.21 15.91
N ASP A 135 23.98 5.12 14.58
CA ASP A 135 22.76 5.03 13.78
C ASP A 135 22.28 3.58 13.76
N THR A 136 20.96 3.35 13.63
CA THR A 136 20.38 2.00 13.65
C THR A 136 19.65 1.67 12.36
N ILE A 137 19.97 0.56 11.70
CA ILE A 137 19.16 -0.03 10.64
C ILE A 137 18.33 -1.17 11.21
N ILE A 138 17.05 -1.24 10.83
CA ILE A 138 16.16 -2.34 11.19
C ILE A 138 15.91 -3.18 9.94
N VAL A 139 16.22 -4.48 9.99
CA VAL A 139 15.87 -5.46 8.94
C VAL A 139 14.93 -6.50 9.52
N HIS A 140 13.71 -6.58 8.99
CA HIS A 140 12.74 -7.64 9.30
C HIS A 140 12.79 -8.70 8.21
N LEU A 141 13.25 -9.91 8.56
CA LEU A 141 13.29 -11.08 7.68
C LEU A 141 12.05 -11.95 7.88
N ARG A 142 11.45 -12.41 6.78
CA ARG A 142 10.30 -13.32 6.77
C ARG A 142 10.36 -14.29 5.60
N GLY A 143 10.06 -15.56 5.85
CA GLY A 143 9.86 -16.56 4.80
C GLY A 143 8.61 -16.28 3.96
N CYS A 144 8.73 -16.37 2.64
CA CYS A 144 7.68 -16.09 1.67
C CYS A 144 7.12 -17.34 0.97
N GLY A 145 7.44 -18.53 1.49
CA GLY A 145 7.13 -19.79 0.84
C GLY A 145 8.17 -20.15 -0.24
N GLY A 146 7.88 -21.17 -1.02
CA GLY A 146 8.80 -21.72 -2.01
C GLY A 146 8.29 -23.05 -2.54
N GLY A 147 9.14 -23.76 -3.28
CA GLY A 147 8.94 -25.15 -3.65
C GLY A 147 10.17 -25.98 -3.26
N LYS A 148 10.10 -27.30 -3.47
CA LYS A 148 11.03 -28.32 -2.94
C LYS A 148 12.53 -28.04 -3.02
N GLU A 149 13.00 -27.19 -3.96
CA GLU A 149 14.42 -26.83 -4.11
C GLU A 149 14.75 -25.33 -3.98
N THR A 150 13.77 -24.44 -3.77
CA THR A 150 14.00 -22.98 -3.66
C THR A 150 13.09 -22.33 -2.61
N TRP A 151 13.69 -21.63 -1.65
CA TRP A 151 13.02 -20.90 -0.56
C TRP A 151 13.25 -19.39 -0.69
N PHE A 152 12.18 -18.59 -0.66
CA PHE A 152 12.28 -17.13 -0.78
C PHE A 152 12.14 -16.42 0.57
N ILE A 153 13.03 -15.46 0.83
CA ILE A 153 13.07 -14.70 2.08
C ILE A 153 12.97 -13.22 1.76
N ARG A 154 11.98 -12.53 2.33
CA ARG A 154 11.84 -11.08 2.21
C ARG A 154 12.54 -10.38 3.36
N ALA A 155 13.42 -9.45 3.03
CA ALA A 155 13.95 -8.44 3.94
C ALA A 155 13.17 -7.13 3.75
N SER A 156 12.40 -6.74 4.76
CA SER A 156 11.84 -5.39 4.87
C SER A 156 12.79 -4.55 5.72
N ILE A 157 13.38 -3.52 5.13
CA ILE A 157 14.49 -2.76 5.68
C ILE A 157 14.04 -1.32 5.93
N MET A 158 14.39 -0.78 7.10
CA MET A 158 14.14 0.60 7.48
C MET A 158 15.44 1.26 7.93
N LEU A 159 15.75 2.41 7.31
CA LEU A 159 16.76 3.36 7.73
C LEU A 159 16.04 4.60 8.30
N PRO A 160 16.11 4.84 9.62
CA PRO A 160 15.54 6.04 10.26
C PRO A 160 16.14 7.34 9.71
N THR A 161 15.44 8.46 9.93
CA THR A 161 15.97 9.79 9.64
C THR A 161 16.80 10.32 10.81
N PHE A 162 17.99 10.86 10.51
CA PHE A 162 18.95 11.31 11.51
C PHE A 162 18.95 12.85 11.63
N SER A 163 18.98 13.35 12.87
CA SER A 163 18.82 14.78 13.21
C SER A 163 19.97 15.68 12.77
N HIS A 164 21.11 15.12 12.35
CA HIS A 164 22.30 15.91 12.01
C HIS A 164 22.32 16.44 10.57
N GLU A 165 21.56 15.83 9.66
CA GLU A 165 21.35 16.33 8.29
C GLU A 165 19.90 16.79 8.05
N GLY A 166 18.89 16.12 8.64
CA GLY A 166 17.47 16.40 8.37
C GLY A 166 16.91 17.71 8.96
N ASP A 167 17.40 18.17 10.11
CA ASP A 167 16.88 19.37 10.79
C ASP A 167 17.31 20.71 10.14
N LYS A 168 18.12 20.66 9.07
CA LYS A 168 18.59 21.84 8.34
C LYS A 168 17.93 21.92 6.96
N THR A 169 16.88 22.74 6.92
CA THR A 169 16.16 23.32 5.75
C THR A 169 14.80 22.71 5.40
N TYR A 170 13.90 23.64 5.06
CA TYR A 170 12.53 23.42 4.58
C TYR A 170 12.48 22.40 3.42
N ILE A 171 11.85 21.25 3.63
CA ILE A 171 10.98 20.52 2.68
C ILE A 171 10.27 19.40 3.46
N ARG A 172 9.00 19.11 3.13
CA ARG A 172 8.10 18.19 3.90
C ARG A 172 8.53 16.70 3.94
N THR A 173 9.64 16.31 3.33
CA THR A 173 10.07 14.91 3.20
C THR A 173 11.25 14.50 4.09
N ALA A 174 11.93 15.45 4.75
CA ALA A 174 13.18 15.19 5.49
C ALA A 174 13.07 14.26 6.73
N ASN A 175 11.84 14.01 7.22
CA ASN A 175 11.56 13.18 8.41
C ASN A 175 10.92 11.83 8.07
N GLN A 176 10.88 11.42 6.80
CA GLN A 176 10.38 10.09 6.41
C GLN A 176 11.53 9.07 6.38
N PRO A 177 11.46 7.95 7.10
CA PRO A 177 12.49 6.92 7.06
C PRO A 177 12.57 6.31 5.65
N GLN A 178 13.78 5.98 5.20
CA GLN A 178 13.93 5.25 3.95
C GLN A 178 13.54 3.80 4.18
N THR A 179 12.62 3.28 3.36
CA THR A 179 12.17 1.88 3.44
C THR A 179 12.44 1.16 2.12
N LEU A 180 12.89 -0.08 2.21
CA LEU A 180 13.18 -0.95 1.08
C LEU A 180 12.70 -2.36 1.38
N SER A 181 12.11 -3.03 0.38
CA SER A 181 11.82 -4.47 0.44
C SER A 181 12.65 -5.19 -0.60
N VAL A 182 13.38 -6.22 -0.19
CA VAL A 182 14.17 -7.09 -1.08
C VAL A 182 13.72 -8.54 -0.91
N LEU A 183 13.71 -9.31 -1.99
CA LEU A 183 13.48 -10.75 -1.98
C LEU A 183 14.80 -11.48 -2.30
N PHE A 184 15.23 -12.39 -1.44
CA PHE A 184 16.35 -13.29 -1.69
C PHE A 184 15.84 -14.72 -1.95
N ALA A 185 16.61 -15.52 -2.66
CA ALA A 185 16.38 -16.96 -2.76
C ALA A 185 17.47 -17.73 -1.99
N TYR A 186 17.12 -18.91 -1.48
CA TYR A 186 18.06 -19.98 -1.19
C TYR A 186 17.70 -21.13 -2.14
N ASP A 187 18.63 -21.53 -3.00
CA ASP A 187 18.50 -22.69 -3.88
C ASP A 187 19.28 -23.86 -3.27
N ASN A 188 18.66 -25.04 -3.19
CA ASN A 188 19.34 -26.26 -2.78
C ASN A 188 20.07 -26.94 -3.95
N THR A 189 19.67 -26.61 -5.19
CA THR A 189 20.32 -27.02 -6.45
C THR A 189 21.05 -25.85 -7.13
N SER A 190 21.51 -26.02 -8.37
CA SER A 190 22.20 -24.97 -9.14
C SER A 190 21.27 -23.78 -9.39
N PRO A 191 21.67 -22.54 -9.03
CA PRO A 191 20.91 -21.34 -9.36
C PRO A 191 20.59 -21.21 -10.85
N GLU A 192 21.56 -21.53 -11.71
CA GLU A 192 21.46 -21.50 -13.17
C GLU A 192 20.34 -22.41 -13.66
N GLN A 193 20.30 -23.66 -13.17
CA GLN A 193 19.24 -24.62 -13.49
C GLN A 193 17.86 -24.08 -13.10
N ARG A 194 17.71 -23.51 -11.90
CA ARG A 194 16.42 -22.97 -11.43
C ARG A 194 15.94 -21.78 -12.26
N ILE A 195 16.86 -20.93 -12.72
CA ILE A 195 16.58 -19.80 -13.61
C ILE A 195 16.18 -20.30 -15.00
N GLU A 196 16.87 -21.29 -15.57
CA GLU A 196 16.52 -21.88 -16.86
C GLU A 196 15.16 -22.59 -16.83
N GLU A 197 14.87 -23.37 -15.79
CA GLU A 197 13.57 -24.02 -15.57
C GLU A 197 12.43 -23.01 -15.49
N TYR A 198 12.59 -21.95 -14.69
CA TYR A 198 11.61 -20.87 -14.59
C TYR A 198 11.42 -20.17 -15.93
N LYS A 199 12.52 -19.82 -16.62
CA LYS A 199 12.47 -19.11 -17.90
C LYS A 199 11.79 -19.94 -18.98
N ALA A 200 12.03 -21.24 -19.05
CA ALA A 200 11.36 -22.12 -20.01
C ALA A 200 9.83 -22.15 -19.82
N ILE A 201 9.36 -22.15 -18.56
CA ILE A 201 7.92 -22.08 -18.26
C ILE A 201 7.36 -20.69 -18.58
N HIS A 202 8.07 -19.62 -18.21
CA HIS A 202 7.69 -18.23 -18.47
C HIS A 202 7.56 -17.94 -19.98
N ASP A 203 8.59 -18.25 -20.77
CA ASP A 203 8.62 -17.94 -22.20
C ASP A 203 7.53 -18.73 -22.95
N ARG A 204 7.32 -20.01 -22.61
CA ARG A 204 6.21 -20.83 -23.13
C ARG A 204 4.84 -20.28 -22.74
N THR A 205 4.68 -19.81 -21.51
CA THR A 205 3.44 -19.21 -21.01
C THR A 205 3.08 -17.96 -21.80
N ILE A 206 4.07 -17.11 -22.11
CA ILE A 206 3.89 -15.89 -22.87
C ILE A 206 3.57 -16.18 -24.35
N GLU A 207 4.21 -17.20 -24.95
CA GLU A 207 3.86 -17.66 -26.31
C GLU A 207 2.39 -18.12 -26.38
N LYS A 208 1.98 -19.06 -25.51
CA LYS A 208 0.58 -19.53 -25.43
C LYS A 208 -0.41 -18.38 -25.24
N PHE A 209 -0.14 -17.48 -24.28
CA PHE A 209 -1.04 -16.36 -23.98
C PHE A 209 -1.20 -15.42 -25.18
N ASN A 210 -0.10 -15.07 -25.87
CA ASN A 210 -0.14 -14.21 -27.06
C ASN A 210 -0.87 -14.89 -28.24
N ASN A 211 -0.80 -16.20 -28.35
CA ASN A 211 -1.51 -16.99 -29.36
C ASN A 211 -3.00 -17.23 -29.03
N GLY A 212 -3.44 -16.92 -27.80
CA GLY A 212 -4.79 -17.21 -27.32
C GLY A 212 -5.04 -18.69 -27.02
N GLU A 213 -3.98 -19.45 -26.71
CA GLU A 213 -4.03 -20.88 -26.38
C GLU A 213 -4.50 -21.11 -24.93
N GLU A 214 -4.99 -22.32 -24.64
CA GLU A 214 -5.40 -22.71 -23.28
C GLU A 214 -4.18 -22.82 -22.36
N LEU A 215 -4.26 -22.16 -21.20
CA LEU A 215 -3.20 -22.12 -20.20
C LEU A 215 -3.41 -23.19 -19.13
N GLU A 216 -2.34 -23.87 -18.77
CA GLU A 216 -2.31 -24.76 -17.60
C GLU A 216 -2.32 -23.93 -16.30
N PHE A 217 -2.67 -24.57 -15.17
CA PHE A 217 -2.74 -23.92 -13.86
C PHE A 217 -1.48 -23.08 -13.52
N ASN A 218 -0.29 -23.65 -13.74
CA ASN A 218 1.00 -23.00 -13.49
C ASN A 218 1.22 -21.77 -14.40
N GLU A 219 0.73 -21.83 -15.63
CA GLU A 219 0.87 -20.76 -16.63
C GLU A 219 -0.09 -19.61 -16.30
N HIS A 220 -1.31 -19.93 -15.83
CA HIS A 220 -2.22 -18.98 -15.21
C HIS A 220 -1.61 -18.28 -13.98
N CYS A 221 -0.85 -18.98 -13.12
CA CYS A 221 -0.17 -18.36 -11.99
C CYS A 221 0.81 -17.26 -12.46
N ILE A 222 1.62 -17.53 -13.50
CA ILE A 222 2.56 -16.55 -14.07
C ILE A 222 1.82 -15.37 -14.72
N ILE A 223 0.84 -15.63 -15.60
CA ILE A 223 0.05 -14.56 -16.25
C ILE A 223 -0.64 -13.68 -15.20
N SER A 224 -1.15 -14.25 -14.09
CA SER A 224 -1.79 -13.46 -13.02
C SER A 224 -0.85 -12.49 -12.28
N GLN A 225 0.48 -12.72 -12.33
CA GLN A 225 1.47 -11.77 -11.78
C GLN A 225 1.89 -10.71 -12.81
N MET A 226 1.76 -11.02 -14.11
CA MET A 226 2.23 -10.16 -15.21
C MET A 226 1.15 -9.22 -15.73
N ILE A 227 -0.09 -9.72 -15.79
CA ILE A 227 -1.22 -9.06 -16.41
C ILE A 227 -2.34 -9.05 -15.37
N PRO A 228 -2.65 -7.89 -14.77
CA PRO A 228 -3.84 -7.72 -13.96
C PRO A 228 -5.06 -8.23 -14.70
N THR A 229 -5.73 -9.22 -14.14
CA THR A 229 -6.95 -9.78 -14.74
C THR A 229 -8.11 -8.83 -14.48
N ILE A 230 -8.17 -7.73 -15.25
CA ILE A 230 -9.06 -6.58 -15.09
C ILE A 230 -10.47 -6.99 -14.64
N GLY A 231 -11.15 -7.88 -15.37
CA GLY A 231 -12.51 -8.32 -15.03
C GLY A 231 -12.62 -9.12 -13.72
N LYS A 232 -11.62 -9.92 -13.36
CA LYS A 232 -11.58 -10.69 -12.11
C LYS A 232 -11.30 -9.79 -10.91
N ASP A 233 -10.33 -8.88 -11.02
CA ASP A 233 -9.99 -7.97 -9.95
C ASP A 233 -11.11 -6.94 -9.74
N PHE A 234 -11.72 -6.45 -10.82
CA PHE A 234 -12.91 -5.60 -10.73
C PHE A 234 -14.08 -6.32 -10.05
N TYR A 235 -14.34 -7.58 -10.38
CA TYR A 235 -15.35 -8.40 -9.71
C TYR A 235 -15.07 -8.54 -8.20
N TRP A 236 -13.88 -9.04 -7.82
CA TRP A 236 -13.55 -9.28 -6.41
C TRP A 236 -13.49 -8.00 -5.58
N GLY A 237 -12.99 -6.90 -6.15
CA GLY A 237 -13.01 -5.58 -5.50
C GLY A 237 -14.43 -5.11 -5.19
N ASN A 238 -15.39 -5.36 -6.08
CA ASN A 238 -16.81 -5.05 -5.84
C ASN A 238 -17.49 -6.02 -4.87
N GLU A 239 -17.10 -7.30 -4.82
CA GLU A 239 -17.67 -8.24 -3.83
C GLU A 239 -17.23 -7.90 -2.41
N VAL A 240 -15.93 -7.69 -2.15
CA VAL A 240 -15.45 -7.36 -0.78
C VAL A 240 -15.88 -5.95 -0.33
N LEU A 241 -16.16 -5.05 -1.27
CA LEU A 241 -16.77 -3.74 -0.96
C LEU A 241 -18.15 -3.88 -0.29
N LYS A 242 -18.97 -4.86 -0.70
CA LYS A 242 -20.30 -5.12 -0.08
C LYS A 242 -20.19 -5.56 1.38
N GLU A 243 -19.03 -6.08 1.78
CA GLU A 243 -18.69 -6.46 3.14
C GLU A 243 -18.06 -5.29 3.95
N ASN A 244 -18.00 -4.08 3.38
CA ASN A 244 -17.29 -2.91 3.93
C ASN A 244 -15.78 -3.12 4.15
N ARG A 245 -15.16 -4.04 3.39
CA ARG A 245 -13.71 -4.33 3.49
C ARG A 245 -12.93 -3.39 2.57
N TYR A 246 -12.95 -2.10 2.90
CA TYR A 246 -12.46 -1.02 2.03
C TYR A 246 -10.99 -1.19 1.60
N TRP A 247 -10.09 -1.62 2.50
CA TRP A 247 -8.69 -1.91 2.15
C TRP A 247 -8.56 -3.07 1.15
N ASP A 248 -9.31 -4.16 1.35
CA ASP A 248 -9.26 -5.31 0.44
C ASP A 248 -9.84 -4.94 -0.93
N ALA A 249 -10.90 -4.12 -0.96
CA ALA A 249 -11.46 -3.58 -2.20
C ALA A 249 -10.42 -2.75 -2.97
N ILE A 250 -9.68 -1.88 -2.27
CA ILE A 250 -8.60 -1.07 -2.86
C ILE A 250 -7.50 -1.96 -3.45
N VAL A 251 -7.08 -3.04 -2.76
CA VAL A 251 -6.03 -3.94 -3.27
C VAL A 251 -6.38 -4.54 -4.64
N TYR A 252 -7.62 -4.96 -4.85
CA TYR A 252 -8.05 -5.43 -6.18
C TYR A 252 -8.25 -4.28 -7.17
N LEU A 253 -8.84 -3.16 -6.74
CA LEU A 253 -9.20 -2.07 -7.64
C LEU A 253 -7.99 -1.23 -8.09
N GLU A 254 -6.91 -1.14 -7.30
CA GLU A 254 -5.65 -0.50 -7.73
C GLU A 254 -5.01 -1.26 -8.91
N ASN A 255 -5.08 -2.60 -8.95
CA ASN A 255 -4.68 -3.38 -10.12
C ASN A 255 -5.47 -2.98 -11.39
N VAL A 256 -6.80 -2.86 -11.26
CA VAL A 256 -7.70 -2.44 -12.34
C VAL A 256 -7.38 -1.02 -12.80
N TYR A 257 -7.21 -0.09 -11.86
CA TYR A 257 -6.82 1.29 -12.13
C TYR A 257 -5.50 1.37 -12.89
N HIS A 258 -4.46 0.65 -12.46
CA HIS A 258 -3.15 0.69 -13.09
C HIS A 258 -3.17 0.10 -14.51
N ALA A 259 -3.81 -1.06 -14.71
CA ALA A 259 -3.92 -1.68 -16.03
C ALA A 259 -4.69 -0.79 -17.02
N LEU A 260 -5.86 -0.30 -16.62
CA LEU A 260 -6.69 0.57 -17.46
C LEU A 260 -6.03 1.93 -17.74
N ARG A 261 -5.30 2.49 -16.77
CA ARG A 261 -4.52 3.73 -16.96
C ARG A 261 -3.40 3.53 -17.99
N GLU A 262 -2.67 2.42 -17.95
CA GLU A 262 -1.61 2.13 -18.93
C GLU A 262 -2.20 1.93 -20.33
N SER A 263 -3.33 1.24 -20.46
CA SER A 263 -4.08 1.15 -21.72
C SER A 263 -4.54 2.52 -22.25
N TRP A 264 -4.98 3.41 -21.36
CA TRP A 264 -5.33 4.78 -21.73
C TRP A 264 -4.12 5.54 -22.27
N LEU A 265 -2.96 5.45 -21.61
CA LEU A 265 -1.72 6.10 -22.06
C LEU A 265 -1.21 5.55 -23.40
N ARG A 266 -1.44 4.27 -23.69
CA ARG A 266 -1.13 3.63 -24.98
C ARG A 266 -2.14 3.91 -26.07
N SER A 267 -3.26 4.57 -25.75
CA SER A 267 -4.38 4.82 -26.65
C SER A 267 -5.07 3.55 -27.19
N ASP A 268 -5.01 2.44 -26.45
CA ASP A 268 -5.66 1.16 -26.80
C ASP A 268 -6.95 0.87 -26.00
N ILE A 269 -7.30 1.73 -25.03
CA ILE A 269 -8.47 1.54 -24.14
C ILE A 269 -9.82 1.64 -24.88
N THR A 270 -10.69 0.64 -24.68
CA THR A 270 -12.06 0.61 -25.24
C THR A 270 -13.03 1.53 -24.49
N ASP A 271 -14.18 1.87 -25.08
CA ASP A 271 -15.18 2.70 -24.38
C ASP A 271 -15.85 2.00 -23.18
N GLU A 272 -15.85 0.66 -23.14
CA GLU A 272 -16.30 -0.09 -21.95
C GLU A 272 -15.23 -0.02 -20.85
N ASP A 273 -13.97 -0.21 -21.22
CA ASP A 273 -12.83 -0.07 -20.31
C ASP A 273 -12.71 1.34 -19.72
N LYS A 274 -13.04 2.39 -20.49
CA LYS A 274 -13.17 3.77 -19.97
C LYS A 274 -14.25 3.89 -18.90
N ARG A 275 -15.42 3.26 -19.10
CA ARG A 275 -16.50 3.22 -18.08
C ARG A 275 -16.01 2.51 -16.81
N MET A 276 -15.38 1.35 -16.96
CA MET A 276 -14.81 0.59 -15.86
C MET A 276 -13.72 1.37 -15.12
N PHE A 277 -12.85 2.10 -15.84
CA PHE A 277 -11.80 2.95 -15.25
C PHE A 277 -12.39 4.04 -14.37
N TYR A 278 -13.39 4.77 -14.87
CA TYR A 278 -14.06 5.82 -14.08
C TYR A 278 -14.80 5.24 -12.88
N GLN A 279 -15.53 4.13 -13.03
CA GLN A 279 -16.19 3.46 -11.91
C GLN A 279 -15.17 2.99 -10.86
N THR A 280 -14.03 2.46 -11.29
CA THR A 280 -12.91 2.05 -10.43
C THR A 280 -12.35 3.25 -9.65
N CYS A 281 -12.10 4.39 -10.31
CA CYS A 281 -11.66 5.62 -9.64
C CYS A 281 -12.68 6.09 -8.60
N TYR A 282 -13.98 6.10 -8.92
CA TYR A 282 -15.02 6.45 -7.95
C TYR A 282 -15.00 5.52 -6.73
N ILE A 283 -14.94 4.19 -6.93
CA ILE A 283 -14.96 3.22 -5.83
C ILE A 283 -13.71 3.35 -4.95
N ILE A 284 -12.51 3.49 -5.53
CA ILE A 284 -11.28 3.71 -4.75
C ILE A 284 -11.38 5.02 -3.95
N GLY A 285 -11.90 6.08 -4.57
CA GLY A 285 -12.16 7.36 -3.92
C GLY A 285 -13.11 7.22 -2.73
N TYR A 286 -14.23 6.52 -2.91
CA TYR A 286 -15.20 6.20 -1.87
C TYR A 286 -14.59 5.39 -0.72
N CYS A 287 -13.86 4.30 -1.02
CA CYS A 287 -13.17 3.49 0.00
C CYS A 287 -12.19 4.33 0.84
N TYR A 288 -11.42 5.23 0.22
CA TYR A 288 -10.53 6.12 0.95
C TYR A 288 -11.32 7.16 1.78
N ALA A 289 -12.49 7.62 1.34
CA ALA A 289 -13.32 8.58 2.07
C ALA A 289 -13.97 7.96 3.33
N GLU A 290 -14.51 6.74 3.23
CA GLU A 290 -15.05 5.97 4.36
C GLU A 290 -13.99 5.69 5.44
N MET A 291 -12.73 5.53 5.04
CA MET A 291 -11.59 5.38 5.95
C MET A 291 -10.99 6.72 6.45
N CYS A 292 -11.65 7.84 6.17
CA CYS A 292 -11.21 9.21 6.50
C CYS A 292 -9.84 9.62 5.89
N LEU A 293 -9.38 8.93 4.84
CA LEU A 293 -8.14 9.22 4.12
C LEU A 293 -8.39 10.23 2.99
N TYR A 294 -8.97 11.38 3.34
CA TYR A 294 -9.58 12.32 2.41
C TYR A 294 -8.63 12.84 1.32
N GLU A 295 -7.35 13.10 1.61
CA GLU A 295 -6.37 13.54 0.60
C GLU A 295 -6.21 12.51 -0.54
N LYS A 296 -6.21 11.20 -0.20
CA LYS A 296 -6.18 10.12 -1.19
C LYS A 296 -7.50 10.00 -1.92
N ALA A 297 -8.62 10.09 -1.21
CA ALA A 297 -9.95 10.03 -1.80
C ALA A 297 -10.14 11.12 -2.87
N LEU A 298 -9.74 12.37 -2.54
CA LEU A 298 -9.86 13.52 -3.44
C LEU A 298 -9.06 13.34 -4.74
N PHE A 299 -7.89 12.68 -4.72
CA PHE A 299 -7.14 12.37 -5.94
C PHE A 299 -7.98 11.55 -6.93
N TYR A 300 -8.64 10.49 -6.48
CA TYR A 300 -9.45 9.63 -7.35
C TYR A 300 -10.83 10.24 -7.69
N LEU A 301 -11.45 10.95 -6.74
CA LEU A 301 -12.75 11.60 -6.94
C LEU A 301 -12.67 12.78 -7.92
N GLU A 302 -11.54 13.52 -7.96
CA GLU A 302 -11.33 14.59 -8.94
C GLU A 302 -11.24 14.04 -10.39
N ILE A 303 -10.76 12.81 -10.60
CA ILE A 303 -10.69 12.16 -11.93
C ILE A 303 -12.10 11.94 -12.51
N VAL A 304 -13.09 11.61 -11.67
CA VAL A 304 -14.46 11.32 -12.11
C VAL A 304 -15.37 12.54 -12.13
N ARG A 305 -14.95 13.65 -11.52
CA ARG A 305 -15.70 14.92 -11.46
C ARG A 305 -16.16 15.47 -12.83
N PRO A 306 -15.36 15.42 -13.92
CA PRO A 306 -15.80 15.89 -15.24
C PRO A 306 -16.97 15.13 -15.86
N LEU A 307 -17.33 13.96 -15.31
CA LEU A 307 -18.50 13.18 -15.75
C LEU A 307 -19.83 13.80 -15.30
N ASN A 308 -19.79 14.76 -14.37
CA ASN A 308 -20.95 15.43 -13.79
C ASN A 308 -22.03 14.46 -13.24
N ASN A 309 -21.59 13.33 -12.68
CA ASN A 309 -22.47 12.36 -12.05
C ASN A 309 -22.81 12.83 -10.63
N ILE A 310 -24.11 13.00 -10.35
CA ILE A 310 -24.61 13.49 -9.05
C ILE A 310 -24.04 12.70 -7.87
N THR A 311 -24.00 11.36 -7.94
CA THR A 311 -23.47 10.51 -6.86
C THR A 311 -21.99 10.77 -6.63
N TYR A 312 -21.21 10.93 -7.71
CA TYR A 312 -19.77 11.16 -7.62
C TYR A 312 -19.47 12.57 -7.09
N ASN A 313 -20.24 13.58 -7.51
CA ASN A 313 -20.10 14.95 -7.00
C ASN A 313 -20.51 15.05 -5.53
N ILE A 314 -21.57 14.34 -5.09
CA ILE A 314 -21.95 14.23 -3.67
C ILE A 314 -20.77 13.72 -2.84
N GLU A 315 -20.12 12.64 -3.27
CA GLU A 315 -19.03 12.04 -2.52
C GLU A 315 -17.78 12.93 -2.49
N TYR A 316 -17.43 13.55 -3.63
CA TYR A 316 -16.38 14.55 -3.70
C TYR A 316 -16.63 15.74 -2.75
N ILE A 317 -17.87 16.22 -2.66
CA ILE A 317 -18.25 17.34 -1.78
C ILE A 317 -18.27 16.93 -0.31
N ASN A 318 -18.74 15.72 0.02
CA ASN A 318 -18.61 15.16 1.37
C ASN A 318 -17.14 15.10 1.79
N CYS A 319 -16.29 14.59 0.91
CA CYS A 319 -14.86 14.46 1.15
C CYS A 319 -14.18 15.82 1.40
N LEU A 320 -14.49 16.84 0.59
CA LEU A 320 -14.02 18.22 0.82
C LEU A 320 -14.54 18.81 2.14
N ALA A 321 -15.83 18.63 2.46
CA ALA A 321 -16.42 19.20 3.66
C ALA A 321 -15.88 18.53 4.94
N ASN A 322 -15.84 17.20 4.97
CA ASN A 322 -15.39 16.41 6.13
C ASN A 322 -13.89 16.60 6.42
N SER A 323 -13.08 16.84 5.39
CA SER A 323 -11.66 17.22 5.54
C SER A 323 -11.43 18.70 5.88
N ARG A 324 -12.50 19.52 5.90
CA ARG A 324 -12.44 20.99 6.01
C ARG A 324 -11.57 21.64 4.94
N ASP A 325 -11.53 21.07 3.74
CA ASP A 325 -10.80 21.61 2.60
C ASP A 325 -11.38 22.97 2.19
N ILE A 326 -10.50 23.95 1.99
CA ILE A 326 -10.84 25.33 1.62
C ILE A 326 -11.66 25.43 0.32
N ARG A 327 -11.60 24.42 -0.55
CA ARG A 327 -12.37 24.32 -1.80
C ARG A 327 -13.84 23.97 -1.59
N ALA A 328 -14.23 23.48 -0.40
CA ALA A 328 -15.59 23.00 -0.13
C ALA A 328 -16.66 24.08 -0.46
N ILE A 329 -16.55 25.27 0.14
CA ILE A 329 -17.57 26.32 -0.02
C ILE A 329 -17.66 26.81 -1.48
N TYR A 330 -16.51 26.99 -2.15
CA TYR A 330 -16.47 27.44 -3.54
C TYR A 330 -17.06 26.39 -4.49
N THR A 331 -16.75 25.11 -4.26
CA THR A 331 -17.33 24.00 -5.02
C THR A 331 -18.84 23.97 -4.86
N ILE A 332 -19.35 24.00 -3.62
CA ILE A 332 -20.79 23.95 -3.35
C ILE A 332 -21.53 25.16 -3.97
N HIS A 333 -20.93 26.36 -3.91
CA HIS A 333 -21.47 27.54 -4.60
C HIS A 333 -21.46 27.40 -6.13
N GLY A 334 -20.40 26.84 -6.71
CA GLY A 334 -20.31 26.57 -8.15
C GLY A 334 -21.41 25.64 -8.63
N GLU A 335 -21.65 24.53 -7.93
CA GLU A 335 -22.71 23.57 -8.23
C GLU A 335 -24.10 24.19 -8.08
N LEU A 336 -24.38 24.89 -6.97
CA LEU A 336 -25.66 25.59 -6.77
C LEU A 336 -25.94 26.62 -7.87
N ASN A 337 -24.92 27.37 -8.31
CA ASN A 337 -25.05 28.32 -9.40
C ASN A 337 -25.33 27.63 -10.75
N GLN A 338 -24.76 26.45 -11.01
CA GLN A 338 -25.07 25.66 -12.21
C GLN A 338 -26.52 25.16 -12.17
N LEU A 339 -26.97 24.59 -11.04
CA LEU A 339 -28.36 24.12 -10.90
C LEU A 339 -29.38 25.25 -11.09
N ALA A 340 -29.05 26.48 -10.67
CA ALA A 340 -29.90 27.66 -10.86
C ALA A 340 -30.02 28.13 -12.33
N GLN A 341 -29.21 27.60 -13.27
CA GLN A 341 -29.33 27.88 -14.71
C GLN A 341 -30.09 26.79 -15.48
N LEU A 342 -30.51 25.70 -14.82
CA LEU A 342 -31.29 24.63 -15.46
C LEU A 342 -32.69 25.11 -15.85
N LYS A 343 -33.16 24.62 -16.99
CA LYS A 343 -34.55 24.83 -17.43
C LYS A 343 -35.49 23.92 -16.64
N GLU A 344 -36.76 24.29 -16.57
CA GLU A 344 -37.79 23.52 -15.85
C GLU A 344 -37.85 22.04 -16.30
N ASN A 345 -37.64 21.76 -17.59
CA ASN A 345 -37.61 20.39 -18.14
C ASN A 345 -36.32 19.60 -17.84
N GLU A 346 -35.33 20.21 -17.20
CA GLU A 346 -34.06 19.60 -16.76
C GLU A 346 -34.05 19.35 -15.25
N ILE A 347 -35.05 19.86 -14.51
CA ILE A 347 -35.20 19.67 -13.06
C ILE A 347 -35.88 18.31 -12.79
N THR A 348 -35.08 17.30 -12.50
CA THR A 348 -35.52 15.97 -12.07
C THR A 348 -35.53 15.83 -10.54
N ASP A 349 -36.17 14.78 -10.02
CA ASP A 349 -36.11 14.43 -8.59
C ASP A 349 -34.66 14.26 -8.09
N SER A 350 -33.75 13.74 -8.93
CA SER A 350 -32.32 13.62 -8.60
C SER A 350 -31.63 14.98 -8.50
N VAL A 351 -31.99 15.95 -9.35
CA VAL A 351 -31.51 17.34 -9.27
C VAL A 351 -32.07 18.03 -8.02
N ILE A 352 -33.35 17.83 -7.68
CA ILE A 352 -33.96 18.38 -6.45
C ILE A 352 -33.28 17.79 -5.20
N TYR A 353 -33.03 16.48 -5.19
CA TYR A 353 -32.28 15.82 -4.13
C TYR A 353 -30.86 16.40 -3.98
N TYR A 354 -30.14 16.57 -5.10
CA TYR A 354 -28.78 17.11 -5.11
C TYR A 354 -28.74 18.57 -4.64
N HIS A 355 -29.68 19.41 -5.08
CA HIS A 355 -29.84 20.79 -4.60
C HIS A 355 -30.05 20.86 -3.08
N ASN A 356 -30.90 19.99 -2.53
CA ASN A 356 -31.15 19.91 -1.09
C ASN A 356 -29.91 19.44 -0.31
N PHE A 357 -29.17 18.46 -0.84
CA PHE A 357 -27.88 18.05 -0.30
C PHE A 357 -26.88 19.23 -0.28
N LEU A 358 -26.71 19.94 -1.40
CA LEU A 358 -25.81 21.07 -1.54
C LEU A 358 -26.14 22.19 -0.54
N ARG A 359 -27.42 22.54 -0.37
CA ARG A 359 -27.84 23.57 0.60
C ARG A 359 -27.54 23.16 2.04
N ARG A 360 -27.85 21.93 2.44
CA ARG A 360 -27.52 21.39 3.78
C ARG A 360 -26.01 21.42 4.03
N ARG A 361 -25.21 20.95 3.05
CA ARG A 361 -23.75 20.87 3.19
C ARG A 361 -23.09 22.26 3.16
N ARG A 362 -23.63 23.23 2.39
CA ARG A 362 -23.23 24.66 2.44
C ARG A 362 -23.38 25.24 3.84
N ALA A 363 -24.56 25.09 4.44
CA ALA A 363 -24.88 25.64 5.75
C ALA A 363 -23.98 25.04 6.84
N TYR A 364 -23.71 23.73 6.78
CA TYR A 364 -22.75 23.09 7.68
C TYR A 364 -21.30 23.59 7.46
N THR A 365 -20.87 23.80 6.21
CA THR A 365 -19.55 24.39 5.93
C THR A 365 -19.40 25.81 6.51
N PHE A 366 -20.47 26.60 6.61
CA PHE A 366 -20.43 27.88 7.35
C PHE A 366 -20.20 27.67 8.86
N VAL A 367 -20.73 26.60 9.46
CA VAL A 367 -20.44 26.25 10.87
C VAL A 367 -18.96 25.94 11.07
N ASP A 368 -18.35 25.11 10.20
CA ASP A 368 -16.92 24.80 10.24
C ASP A 368 -16.03 26.05 10.04
N MET A 369 -16.50 27.04 9.28
CA MET A 369 -15.83 28.32 9.09
C MET A 369 -16.05 29.32 10.25
N GLY A 370 -16.79 28.94 11.30
CA GLY A 370 -17.15 29.82 12.41
C GLY A 370 -18.15 30.93 12.06
N ARG A 371 -18.73 30.87 10.86
CA ARG A 371 -19.72 31.81 10.30
C ARG A 371 -21.14 31.42 10.76
N LEU A 372 -21.32 31.44 12.08
CA LEU A 372 -22.54 30.92 12.73
C LEU A 372 -23.82 31.70 12.36
N ASP A 373 -23.70 32.98 11.99
CA ASP A 373 -24.85 33.78 11.54
C ASP A 373 -25.31 33.38 10.14
N ASP A 374 -24.39 33.24 9.18
CA ASP A 374 -24.68 32.75 7.81
C ASP A 374 -25.23 31.31 7.83
N ALA A 375 -24.72 30.46 8.73
CA ALA A 375 -25.23 29.11 8.93
C ALA A 375 -26.68 29.13 9.46
N GLU A 376 -26.97 29.96 10.47
CA GLU A 376 -28.30 30.08 11.06
C GLU A 376 -29.33 30.63 10.05
N GLU A 377 -28.96 31.61 9.23
CA GLU A 377 -29.80 32.14 8.15
C GLU A 377 -30.10 31.04 7.12
N ALA A 378 -29.07 30.33 6.63
CA ALA A 378 -29.23 29.26 5.64
C ALA A 378 -30.14 28.12 6.15
N PHE A 379 -30.06 27.73 7.42
CA PHE A 379 -30.96 26.71 7.99
C PHE A 379 -32.38 27.25 8.24
N LYS A 380 -32.55 28.53 8.58
CA LYS A 380 -33.89 29.14 8.72
C LYS A 380 -34.68 29.12 7.42
N GLU A 381 -34.04 29.37 6.27
CA GLU A 381 -34.69 29.25 4.96
C GLU A 381 -35.33 27.86 4.76
N MET A 382 -34.60 26.80 5.14
CA MET A 382 -34.99 25.39 4.97
C MET A 382 -36.17 24.94 5.85
N LEU A 383 -36.57 25.73 6.87
CA LEU A 383 -37.71 25.37 7.74
C LEU A 383 -39.06 25.36 7.02
N ASN A 384 -39.15 26.03 5.87
CA ASN A 384 -40.34 26.10 5.03
C ASN A 384 -40.47 24.92 4.06
N GLU A 385 -39.50 23.98 4.06
CA GLU A 385 -39.39 22.89 3.10
C GLU A 385 -39.49 21.53 3.81
N ASP A 386 -40.57 20.77 3.57
CA ASP A 386 -40.80 19.50 4.28
C ASP A 386 -39.63 18.51 4.18
N ALA A 387 -38.88 18.52 3.06
CA ALA A 387 -37.72 17.67 2.84
C ALA A 387 -36.47 18.02 3.68
N ASN A 388 -36.37 19.26 4.20
CA ASN A 388 -35.20 19.74 4.95
C ASN A 388 -35.53 20.19 6.39
N LYS A 389 -36.82 20.41 6.71
CA LYS A 389 -37.32 20.99 7.96
C LYS A 389 -36.82 20.33 9.25
N GLU A 390 -36.91 19.01 9.37
CA GLU A 390 -36.47 18.33 10.61
C GLU A 390 -34.93 18.34 10.76
N TYR A 391 -34.19 18.24 9.65
CA TYR A 391 -32.74 18.41 9.64
C TYR A 391 -32.34 19.82 10.08
N ALA A 392 -32.98 20.84 9.49
CA ALA A 392 -32.71 22.24 9.79
C ALA A 392 -33.00 22.63 11.25
N LYS A 393 -34.05 22.06 11.87
CA LYS A 393 -34.32 22.27 13.31
C LYS A 393 -33.15 21.82 14.19
N GLY A 394 -32.65 20.60 13.99
CA GLY A 394 -31.55 20.03 14.80
C GLY A 394 -30.26 20.84 14.65
N GLU A 395 -29.92 21.25 13.43
CA GLU A 395 -28.74 22.09 13.18
C GLU A 395 -28.88 23.50 13.79
N LEU A 396 -30.09 24.08 13.81
CA LEU A 396 -30.35 25.37 14.48
C LEU A 396 -30.20 25.28 16.01
N GLU A 397 -30.64 24.19 16.63
CA GLU A 397 -30.43 23.93 18.06
C GLU A 397 -28.92 23.82 18.38
N TYR A 398 -28.17 23.08 17.56
CA TYR A 398 -26.72 22.96 17.67
C TYR A 398 -25.98 24.31 17.53
N ILE A 399 -26.36 25.15 16.57
CA ILE A 399 -25.79 26.50 16.40
C ILE A 399 -26.04 27.38 17.63
N GLN A 400 -27.22 27.28 18.26
CA GLN A 400 -27.51 28.01 19.50
C GLN A 400 -26.60 27.56 20.66
N GLU A 401 -26.25 26.27 20.75
CA GLU A 401 -25.26 25.81 21.73
C GLU A 401 -23.87 26.37 21.45
N LEU A 402 -23.41 26.32 20.19
CA LEU A 402 -22.10 26.86 19.80
C LEU A 402 -21.98 28.35 20.11
N LYS A 403 -23.02 29.14 19.82
CA LYS A 403 -23.08 30.57 20.15
C LYS A 403 -23.02 30.82 21.66
N LYS A 404 -23.73 30.04 22.47
CA LYS A 404 -23.67 30.11 23.94
C LYS A 404 -22.26 29.84 24.46
N ARG A 405 -21.62 28.75 24.02
CA ARG A 405 -20.25 28.38 24.44
C ARG A 405 -19.25 29.50 24.12
N LYS A 406 -19.28 30.03 22.90
CA LYS A 406 -18.43 31.16 22.47
C LYS A 406 -18.64 32.42 23.32
N SER A 407 -19.87 32.69 23.77
CA SER A 407 -20.18 33.83 24.66
C SER A 407 -19.76 33.65 26.13
N THR A 408 -19.45 32.43 26.56
CA THR A 408 -18.87 32.14 27.90
C THR A 408 -17.34 32.06 27.90
N GLU A 409 -16.71 31.99 26.73
CA GLU A 409 -15.26 31.95 26.55
C GLU A 409 -14.66 33.32 26.17
N SER A 410 -15.52 34.34 25.98
CA SER A 410 -15.17 35.75 25.69
C SER A 410 -15.36 36.64 26.90
#